data_AF-X1BAD2-F1
#
_entry.id   AF-X1BAD2-F1
#
_cell.length_a   1.000
_cell.length_b   1.000
_cell.length_c   1.000
_cell.angle_alpha   90.00
_cell.angle_beta   90.00
_cell.angle_gamma   90.00
#
_symmetry.space_group_name_H-M   'P 1'
#
loop_
_entity.id
_entity.type
_entity.pdbx_description
1 polymer ?
#
loop_
_entity_poly.entity_id
_entity_poly.type
_entity_poly.pdbx_seq_one_letter_code
_entity_poly.pdbx_strand_id
1 'polypeptide(L)'
;CNAEDIEKLMDAPNARCIINTSENVEHLANGNSFIFYNKKNKTFLNYQPDRENISFELHLIQNSQNEQGLLDEVLKIKNTATKIYSDLNANNNSDNLPRLLSDYEQIYWDKILTFTQLYFNIQIPKFNRPKISSKKNNLALSKDFSEEYEFILKTNRKIGQKFIQLLHDYRFDKVNPANLEIDQLYYPKKLYNYLRNHHWTKGIPQEFITNWVQKLNTNSHLSENDRLDFQIVFDKLRIIPAKTIENLKEIKASKEPVNKDSSFDNKITKKSVETIPSIENFQEFKNWLLKKIDELENL
;
A
#
# COMPACT_ATOMS: atom_id res chain seq x y z
N CYS A 1 -19.18 38.72 11.69
CA CYS A 1 -19.64 38.49 13.06
C CYS A 1 -18.69 39.25 13.96
N ASN A 2 -19.21 40.20 14.73
CA ASN A 2 -18.39 40.97 15.68
C ASN A 2 -18.12 40.14 16.94
N ALA A 3 -17.24 40.61 17.82
CA ALA A 3 -16.86 39.88 19.05
C ALA A 3 -18.06 39.66 20.00
N GLU A 4 -18.96 40.63 20.14
CA GLU A 4 -20.15 40.52 21.00
C GLU A 4 -21.13 39.43 20.55
N ASP A 5 -21.33 39.26 19.24
CA ASP A 5 -22.16 38.19 18.68
C ASP A 5 -21.51 36.82 18.91
N ILE A 6 -20.18 36.75 18.85
CA ILE A 6 -19.42 35.51 19.10
C ILE A 6 -19.56 35.10 20.56
N GLU A 7 -19.45 36.05 21.49
CA GLU A 7 -19.61 35.78 22.93
C GLU A 7 -21.01 35.22 23.25
N LYS A 8 -22.07 35.81 22.68
CA LYS A 8 -23.44 35.27 22.80
C LYS A 8 -23.59 33.87 22.19
N LEU A 9 -22.90 33.59 21.09
CA LEU A 9 -22.86 32.25 20.48
C LEU A 9 -22.10 31.26 21.35
N MET A 10 -21.10 31.70 22.11
CA MET A 10 -20.34 30.85 23.02
C MET A 10 -21.16 30.36 24.20
N ASP A 11 -22.13 31.15 24.64
CA ASP A 11 -23.08 30.79 25.70
C ASP A 11 -24.23 29.89 25.22
N ALA A 12 -24.40 29.74 23.89
CA ALA A 12 -25.47 28.94 23.34
C ALA A 12 -25.20 27.43 23.52
N PRO A 13 -26.10 26.68 24.19
CA PRO A 13 -25.92 25.25 24.38
C PRO A 13 -25.97 24.52 23.03
N ASN A 14 -24.98 23.66 22.79
CA ASN A 14 -24.85 22.84 21.58
C ASN A 14 -24.65 23.60 20.27
N ALA A 15 -24.23 24.87 20.30
CA ALA A 15 -23.85 25.58 19.09
C ALA A 15 -22.62 24.94 18.42
N ARG A 16 -22.73 24.60 17.13
CA ARG A 16 -21.64 24.06 16.31
C ARG A 16 -21.60 24.79 14.99
N CYS A 17 -20.75 25.80 14.88
CA CYS A 17 -20.63 26.61 13.69
C CYS A 17 -19.19 27.01 13.43
N ILE A 18 -18.87 27.26 12.15
CA ILE A 18 -17.61 27.88 11.75
C ILE A 18 -17.88 29.37 11.60
N ILE A 19 -17.29 30.17 12.48
CA ILE A 19 -17.44 31.62 12.43
C ILE A 19 -16.20 32.22 11.76
N ASN A 20 -16.42 33.06 10.76
CA ASN A 20 -15.35 33.87 10.15
C ASN A 20 -15.45 35.30 10.66
N THR A 21 -14.43 35.76 11.38
CA THR A 21 -14.33 37.13 11.90
C THR A 21 -12.97 37.75 11.58
N SER A 22 -12.96 39.07 11.38
CA SER A 22 -11.76 39.89 11.23
C SER A 22 -11.32 40.55 12.54
N GLU A 23 -12.12 40.45 13.60
CA GLU A 23 -11.83 41.05 14.90
C GLU A 23 -10.85 40.19 15.72
N ASN A 24 -10.10 40.84 16.62
CA ASN A 24 -9.24 40.12 17.54
C ASN A 24 -10.09 39.52 18.66
N VAL A 25 -10.26 38.20 18.61
CA VAL A 25 -11.01 37.39 19.58
C VAL A 25 -10.10 36.49 20.44
N GLU A 26 -8.80 36.79 20.52
CA GLU A 26 -7.84 35.99 21.29
C GLU A 26 -8.22 35.87 22.77
N HIS A 27 -8.85 36.90 23.34
CA HIS A 27 -9.35 36.89 24.72
C HIS A 27 -10.46 35.86 24.99
N LEU A 28 -11.17 35.42 23.94
CA LEU A 28 -12.22 34.39 24.02
C LEU A 28 -11.64 32.96 23.97
N ALA A 29 -10.35 32.81 23.65
CA ALA A 29 -9.70 31.51 23.45
C ALA A 29 -9.37 30.76 24.77
N ASN A 30 -10.01 31.11 25.89
CA ASN A 30 -9.76 30.51 27.20
C ASN A 30 -10.64 29.29 27.51
N GLY A 31 -11.63 28.97 26.65
CA GLY A 31 -12.55 27.85 26.82
C GLY A 31 -12.25 26.64 25.93
N ASN A 32 -12.85 25.49 26.27
CA ASN A 32 -12.73 24.24 25.50
C ASN A 32 -13.88 24.04 24.49
N SER A 33 -14.90 24.89 24.52
CA SER A 33 -16.12 24.70 23.72
C SER A 33 -15.94 25.09 22.26
N PHE A 34 -14.97 25.96 21.96
CA PHE A 34 -14.70 26.49 20.62
C PHE A 34 -13.23 26.38 20.29
N ILE A 35 -12.92 26.09 19.03
CA ILE A 35 -11.56 26.08 18.51
C ILE A 35 -11.35 27.34 17.69
N PHE A 36 -10.34 28.13 18.05
CA PHE A 36 -9.99 29.36 17.35
C PHE A 36 -8.80 29.12 16.41
N TYR A 37 -9.01 29.38 15.13
CA TYR A 37 -7.98 29.26 14.10
C TYR A 37 -7.67 30.62 13.47
N ASN A 38 -6.41 31.03 13.55
CA ASN A 38 -5.92 32.26 12.94
C ASN A 38 -5.43 31.99 11.52
N LYS A 39 -6.19 32.49 10.54
CA LYS A 39 -5.90 32.32 9.10
C LYS A 39 -4.61 33.00 8.64
N LYS A 40 -4.17 34.08 9.31
CA LYS A 40 -2.98 34.86 8.90
C LYS A 40 -1.69 34.11 9.22
N ASN A 41 -1.60 33.56 10.43
CA ASN A 41 -0.41 32.83 10.88
C ASN A 41 -0.55 31.31 10.75
N LYS A 42 -1.72 30.81 10.34
CA LYS A 42 -2.04 29.39 10.17
C LYS A 42 -1.87 28.58 11.46
N THR A 43 -2.22 29.15 12.61
CA THR A 43 -2.11 28.50 13.91
C THR A 43 -3.45 28.43 14.63
N PHE A 44 -3.60 27.41 15.48
CA PHE A 44 -4.69 27.37 16.45
C PHE A 44 -4.27 28.07 17.73
N LEU A 45 -5.18 28.87 18.30
CA LEU A 45 -4.91 29.65 19.51
C LEU A 45 -5.11 28.82 20.79
N ASN A 46 -6.12 27.96 20.81
CA ASN A 46 -6.50 27.16 21.98
C ASN A 46 -6.68 25.67 21.67
N TYR A 47 -6.19 25.21 20.51
CA TYR A 47 -6.15 23.80 20.18
C TYR A 47 -4.73 23.27 20.31
N GLN A 48 -4.53 22.28 21.16
CA GLN A 48 -3.24 21.62 21.35
C GLN A 48 -3.34 20.17 20.86
N PRO A 49 -2.84 19.87 19.65
CA PRO A 49 -2.93 18.53 19.06
C PRO A 49 -2.35 17.44 19.96
N ASP A 50 -1.27 17.74 20.69
CA ASP A 50 -0.57 16.79 21.57
C ASP A 50 -1.38 16.36 22.80
N ARG A 51 -2.43 17.11 23.14
CA ARG A 51 -3.31 16.81 24.29
C ARG A 51 -4.58 16.05 23.90
N GLU A 52 -4.88 15.94 22.61
CA GLU A 52 -6.08 15.27 22.11
C GLU A 52 -5.75 14.01 21.30
N ASN A 53 -6.61 13.00 21.41
CA ASN A 53 -6.48 11.81 20.59
C ASN A 53 -7.04 12.07 19.18
N ILE A 54 -6.15 12.55 18.30
CA ILE A 54 -6.37 12.81 16.87
C ILE A 54 -5.97 11.63 15.97
N SER A 55 -5.87 10.41 16.51
CA SER A 55 -5.39 9.25 15.74
C SER A 55 -6.27 8.92 14.54
N PHE A 56 -7.58 9.19 14.63
CA PHE A 56 -8.52 8.95 13.55
C PHE A 56 -8.34 9.96 12.41
N GLU A 57 -8.21 11.23 12.75
CA GLU A 57 -7.97 12.33 11.81
C GLU A 57 -6.63 12.15 11.10
N LEU A 58 -5.59 11.76 11.85
CA LEU A 58 -4.29 11.41 11.28
C LEU A 58 -4.38 10.19 10.34
N HIS A 59 -5.16 9.16 10.69
CA HIS A 59 -5.39 8.00 9.83
C HIS A 59 -6.08 8.39 8.51
N LEU A 60 -7.11 9.25 8.57
CA LEU A 60 -7.77 9.77 7.37
C LEU A 60 -6.80 10.55 6.49
N ILE A 61 -5.99 11.42 7.07
CA ILE A 61 -5.00 12.22 6.33
C ILE A 61 -3.93 11.32 5.71
N GLN A 62 -3.41 10.35 6.45
CA GLN A 62 -2.35 9.44 5.97
C GLN A 62 -2.82 8.53 4.83
N ASN A 63 -4.07 8.08 4.89
CA ASN A 63 -4.65 7.23 3.85
C ASN A 63 -5.09 8.02 2.61
N SER A 64 -5.18 9.34 2.72
CA SER A 64 -5.56 10.23 1.63
C SER A 64 -4.34 10.65 0.82
N GLN A 65 -4.34 10.35 -0.49
CA GLN A 65 -3.21 10.69 -1.38
C GLN A 65 -3.11 12.20 -1.66
N ASN A 66 -4.22 12.92 -1.56
CA ASN A 66 -4.34 14.36 -1.81
C ASN A 66 -5.59 14.93 -1.11
N GLU A 67 -5.79 16.25 -1.20
CA GLU A 67 -6.91 16.96 -0.60
C GLU A 67 -8.28 16.42 -1.07
N GLN A 68 -8.40 16.03 -2.34
CA GLN A 68 -9.63 15.45 -2.88
C GLN A 68 -9.94 14.09 -2.24
N GLY A 69 -8.92 13.23 -2.08
CA GLY A 69 -9.08 11.94 -1.40
C GLY A 69 -9.53 12.10 0.05
N LEU A 70 -9.02 13.12 0.75
CA LEU A 70 -9.46 13.44 2.10
C LEU A 70 -10.93 13.88 2.13
N LEU A 71 -11.33 14.73 1.18
CA LEU A 71 -12.72 15.14 1.04
C LEU A 71 -13.64 13.95 0.78
N ASP A 72 -13.22 13.02 -0.08
CA ASP A 72 -13.98 11.82 -0.42
C ASP A 72 -14.14 10.90 0.81
N GLU A 73 -13.10 10.71 1.62
CA GLU A 73 -13.19 9.95 2.87
C GLU A 73 -14.13 10.62 3.90
N VAL A 74 -14.07 11.95 4.04
CA VAL A 74 -15.00 12.69 4.91
C VAL A 74 -16.45 12.56 4.41
N LEU A 75 -16.66 12.63 3.10
CA LEU A 75 -17.97 12.40 2.49
C LEU A 75 -18.46 10.97 2.71
N LYS A 76 -17.55 9.98 2.65
CA LYS A 76 -17.85 8.58 2.95
C LYS A 76 -18.33 8.42 4.40
N ILE A 77 -17.66 9.05 5.36
CA ILE A 77 -18.08 9.05 6.78
C ILE A 77 -19.48 9.65 6.92
N LYS A 78 -19.73 10.80 6.28
CA LYS A 78 -21.05 11.44 6.29
C LYS A 78 -22.14 10.54 5.68
N ASN A 79 -21.83 9.87 4.58
CA ASN A 79 -22.74 8.94 3.92
C ASN A 79 -23.04 7.73 4.81
N THR A 80 -22.02 7.18 5.47
CA THR A 80 -22.18 6.11 6.47
C THR A 80 -23.06 6.57 7.63
N ALA A 81 -22.82 7.76 8.19
CA ALA A 81 -23.63 8.33 9.26
C ALA A 81 -25.11 8.47 8.84
N THR A 82 -25.35 8.93 7.62
CA THR A 82 -26.70 9.03 7.04
C THR A 82 -27.36 7.65 6.94
N LYS A 83 -26.63 6.64 6.46
CA LYS A 83 -27.13 5.26 6.38
C LYS A 83 -27.47 4.71 7.76
N ILE A 84 -26.61 4.95 8.76
CA ILE A 84 -26.85 4.53 10.14
C ILE A 84 -28.13 5.18 10.68
N TYR A 85 -28.28 6.50 10.51
CA TYR A 85 -29.47 7.21 10.95
C TYR A 85 -30.75 6.67 10.29
N SER A 86 -30.73 6.49 8.97
CA SER A 86 -31.87 5.95 8.22
C SER A 86 -32.24 4.53 8.66
N ASP A 87 -31.25 3.65 8.88
CA ASP A 87 -31.48 2.27 9.29
C ASP A 87 -32.02 2.18 10.73
N LEU A 88 -31.48 2.99 11.65
CA LEU A 88 -31.98 3.08 13.01
C LEU A 88 -33.43 3.59 13.05
N ASN A 89 -33.78 4.56 12.22
CA ASN A 89 -35.16 5.05 12.15
C ASN A 89 -36.12 4.03 11.52
N ALA A 90 -35.66 3.20 10.59
CA ALA A 90 -36.50 2.22 9.90
C ALA A 90 -36.74 0.96 10.74
N ASN A 91 -35.68 0.43 11.36
CA ASN A 91 -35.69 -0.90 11.98
C ASN A 91 -35.61 -0.87 13.51
N ASN A 92 -35.35 0.31 14.11
CA ASN A 92 -35.16 0.51 15.55
C ASN A 92 -34.16 -0.46 16.20
N ASN A 93 -33.26 -1.03 15.40
CA ASN A 93 -32.34 -2.09 15.79
C ASN A 93 -30.93 -1.76 15.27
N SER A 94 -29.94 -2.01 16.11
CA SER A 94 -28.52 -1.77 15.86
C SER A 94 -27.75 -2.95 15.23
N ASP A 95 -28.43 -4.06 14.92
CA ASP A 95 -27.79 -5.28 14.42
C ASP A 95 -27.07 -5.10 13.07
N ASN A 96 -27.45 -4.11 12.26
CA ASN A 96 -26.81 -3.80 10.98
C ASN A 96 -25.58 -2.89 11.10
N LEU A 97 -25.32 -2.29 12.28
CA LEU A 97 -24.18 -1.38 12.48
C LEU A 97 -22.83 -2.01 12.10
N PRO A 98 -22.53 -3.28 12.44
CA PRO A 98 -21.29 -3.93 12.00
C PRO A 98 -21.12 -3.98 10.48
N ARG A 99 -22.23 -4.14 9.74
CA ARG A 99 -22.22 -4.17 8.28
C ARG A 99 -22.04 -2.78 7.68
N LEU A 100 -22.63 -1.76 8.29
CA LEU A 100 -22.50 -0.37 7.82
C LEU A 100 -21.11 0.22 8.11
N LEU A 101 -20.43 -0.30 9.13
CA LEU A 101 -19.10 0.12 9.55
C LEU A 101 -17.98 -0.79 9.05
N SER A 102 -18.27 -1.81 8.24
CA SER A 102 -17.29 -2.81 7.78
C SER A 102 -16.13 -2.22 7.00
N ASP A 103 -16.35 -1.08 6.35
CA ASP A 103 -15.36 -0.37 5.54
C ASP A 103 -14.33 0.38 6.40
N TYR A 104 -14.53 0.41 7.72
CA TYR A 104 -13.67 1.09 8.68
C TYR A 104 -13.11 0.11 9.69
N GLU A 105 -11.88 0.37 10.13
CA GLU A 105 -11.29 -0.40 11.22
C GLU A 105 -12.13 -0.28 12.49
N GLN A 106 -12.32 -1.41 13.17
CA GLN A 106 -13.18 -1.50 14.36
C GLN A 106 -12.74 -0.57 15.51
N ILE A 107 -11.47 -0.18 15.54
CA ILE A 107 -10.93 0.79 16.50
C ILE A 107 -11.52 2.20 16.31
N TYR A 108 -12.00 2.54 15.11
CA TYR A 108 -12.57 3.85 14.78
C TYR A 108 -14.09 3.87 14.78
N TRP A 109 -14.75 2.73 14.98
CA TRP A 109 -16.21 2.66 14.99
C TRP A 109 -16.82 3.62 16.01
N ASP A 110 -16.24 3.73 17.20
CA ASP A 110 -16.72 4.65 18.25
C ASP A 110 -16.67 6.12 17.82
N LYS A 111 -15.64 6.53 17.06
CA LYS A 111 -15.52 7.89 16.54
C LYS A 111 -16.61 8.18 15.51
N ILE A 112 -16.89 7.25 14.60
CA ILE A 112 -17.94 7.38 13.57
C ILE A 112 -19.33 7.38 14.21
N LEU A 113 -19.57 6.52 15.21
CA LEU A 113 -20.82 6.47 15.95
C LEU A 113 -21.05 7.75 16.76
N THR A 114 -20.02 8.24 17.45
CA THR A 114 -20.06 9.52 18.16
C THR A 114 -20.36 10.66 17.18
N PHE A 115 -19.68 10.71 16.04
CA PHE A 115 -19.98 11.67 14.98
C PHE A 115 -21.45 11.60 14.56
N THR A 116 -21.97 10.41 14.30
CA THR A 116 -23.36 10.19 13.88
C THR A 116 -24.35 10.67 14.94
N GLN A 117 -24.14 10.32 16.22
CA GLN A 117 -24.96 10.76 17.34
C GLN A 117 -25.02 12.28 17.40
N LEU A 118 -23.87 12.93 17.26
CA LEU A 118 -23.77 14.37 17.36
C LEU A 118 -24.32 15.11 16.13
N TYR A 119 -24.11 14.56 14.93
CA TYR A 119 -24.53 15.17 13.67
C TYR A 119 -26.05 15.11 13.49
N PHE A 120 -26.68 13.99 13.86
CA PHE A 120 -28.13 13.81 13.77
C PHE A 120 -28.87 14.08 15.09
N ASN A 121 -28.14 14.36 16.18
CA ASN A 121 -28.68 14.52 17.53
C ASN A 121 -29.52 13.31 17.98
N ILE A 122 -28.96 12.10 17.83
CA ILE A 122 -29.60 10.82 18.17
C ILE A 122 -28.82 10.05 19.23
N GLN A 123 -29.47 9.08 19.86
CA GLN A 123 -28.80 8.07 20.69
C GLN A 123 -28.70 6.76 19.93
N ILE A 124 -27.49 6.21 19.81
CA ILE A 124 -27.27 4.91 19.16
C ILE A 124 -27.25 3.83 20.25
N PRO A 125 -28.10 2.81 20.17
CA PRO A 125 -28.13 1.74 21.16
C PRO A 125 -26.83 0.90 21.12
N LYS A 126 -26.52 0.27 22.26
CA LYS A 126 -25.40 -0.67 22.35
C LYS A 126 -25.69 -1.89 21.47
N PHE A 127 -24.68 -2.36 20.75
CA PHE A 127 -24.80 -3.50 19.85
C PHE A 127 -23.64 -4.47 20.02
N ASN A 128 -23.88 -5.70 19.57
CA ASN A 128 -22.88 -6.76 19.61
C ASN A 128 -21.82 -6.50 18.54
N ARG A 129 -20.62 -6.16 18.99
CA ARG A 129 -19.47 -6.04 18.10
C ARG A 129 -18.96 -7.43 17.72
N PRO A 130 -18.66 -7.68 16.43
CA PRO A 130 -17.95 -8.88 16.04
C PRO A 130 -16.69 -9.01 16.90
N LYS A 131 -16.45 -10.20 17.46
CA LYS A 131 -15.19 -10.48 18.12
C LYS A 131 -14.11 -10.41 17.04
N ILE A 132 -13.22 -9.42 17.14
CA ILE A 132 -12.00 -9.39 16.35
C ILE A 132 -11.29 -10.71 16.66
N SER A 133 -11.32 -11.67 15.74
CA SER A 133 -10.37 -12.77 15.81
C SER A 133 -9.03 -12.09 15.83
N SER A 134 -8.28 -12.23 16.92
CA SER A 134 -6.98 -11.62 17.11
C SER A 134 -5.96 -12.28 16.16
N LYS A 135 -6.17 -12.18 14.85
CA LYS A 135 -5.08 -12.02 13.93
C LYS A 135 -4.50 -10.67 14.32
N LYS A 136 -3.36 -10.71 15.02
CA LYS A 136 -2.50 -9.56 15.25
C LYS A 136 -2.31 -8.85 13.90
N ASN A 137 -3.15 -7.87 13.61
CA ASN A 137 -2.72 -6.76 12.80
C ASN A 137 -1.70 -6.06 13.68
N ASN A 138 -0.44 -6.50 13.55
CA ASN A 138 0.70 -5.71 13.97
C ASN A 138 0.66 -4.44 13.11
N LEU A 139 -0.20 -3.49 13.47
CA LEU A 139 -0.04 -2.07 13.14
C LEU A 139 1.16 -1.57 13.95
N ALA A 140 2.33 -2.16 13.70
CA ALA A 140 3.54 -1.37 13.71
C ALA A 140 3.35 -0.38 12.56
N LEU A 141 3.57 0.91 12.81
CA LEU A 141 3.60 1.94 11.74
C LEU A 141 4.23 1.33 10.49
N SER A 142 3.45 1.19 9.42
CA SER A 142 3.96 0.72 8.13
C SER A 142 5.10 1.66 7.76
N LYS A 143 6.32 1.14 7.78
CA LYS A 143 7.50 1.95 7.46
C LYS A 143 7.48 2.19 5.97
N ASP A 144 7.69 3.44 5.57
CA ASP A 144 7.87 3.75 4.16
C ASP A 144 9.29 3.39 3.74
N PHE A 145 9.41 2.41 2.85
CA PHE A 145 10.66 1.97 2.24
C PHE A 145 10.80 2.47 0.80
N SER A 146 10.02 3.49 0.42
CA SER A 146 10.12 4.13 -0.90
C SER A 146 11.53 4.57 -1.24
N GLU A 147 12.29 5.09 -0.29
CA GLU A 147 13.68 5.53 -0.53
C GLU A 147 14.61 4.37 -0.90
N GLU A 148 14.46 3.21 -0.25
CA GLU A 148 15.20 1.99 -0.58
C GLU A 148 14.90 1.57 -2.02
N TYR A 149 13.62 1.57 -2.39
CA TYR A 149 13.17 1.21 -3.74
C TYR A 149 13.72 2.14 -4.81
N GLU A 150 13.62 3.46 -4.62
CA GLU A 150 14.14 4.45 -5.57
C GLU A 150 15.66 4.34 -5.70
N PHE A 151 16.37 4.04 -4.62
CA PHE A 151 17.82 3.85 -4.65
C PHE A 151 18.23 2.65 -5.53
N ILE A 152 17.53 1.51 -5.39
CA ILE A 152 17.75 0.33 -6.23
C ILE A 152 17.58 0.67 -7.71
N LEU A 153 16.52 1.39 -8.06
CA LEU A 153 16.24 1.75 -9.45
C LEU A 153 17.22 2.77 -10.04
N LYS A 154 17.70 3.71 -9.21
CA LYS A 154 18.62 4.77 -9.65
C LYS A 154 20.06 4.30 -9.82
N THR A 155 20.48 3.26 -9.07
CA THR A 155 21.88 2.81 -9.09
C THR A 155 22.27 2.25 -10.46
N ASN A 156 21.47 1.33 -11.00
CA ASN A 156 21.71 0.79 -12.34
C ASN A 156 20.39 0.34 -12.96
N ARG A 157 20.10 0.84 -14.17
CA ARG A 157 18.84 0.61 -14.88
C ARG A 157 18.56 -0.88 -15.12
N LYS A 158 19.58 -1.67 -15.45
CA LYS A 158 19.43 -3.12 -15.71
C LYS A 158 19.11 -3.87 -14.42
N ILE A 159 19.83 -3.53 -13.35
CA ILE A 159 19.62 -4.08 -12.00
C ILE A 159 18.19 -3.80 -11.51
N GLY A 160 17.75 -2.54 -11.62
CA GLY A 160 16.40 -2.11 -11.25
C GLY A 160 15.29 -2.77 -12.07
N GLN A 161 15.46 -2.92 -13.39
CA GLN A 161 14.46 -3.61 -14.24
C GLN A 161 14.29 -5.08 -13.84
N LYS A 162 15.38 -5.80 -13.59
CA LYS A 162 15.32 -7.20 -13.14
C LYS A 162 14.75 -7.33 -11.73
N PHE A 163 14.98 -6.35 -10.88
CA PHE A 163 14.37 -6.27 -9.56
C PHE A 163 12.84 -6.20 -9.63
N ILE A 164 12.31 -5.30 -10.46
CA ILE A 164 10.86 -5.14 -10.67
C ILE A 164 10.25 -6.44 -11.19
N GLN A 165 10.90 -7.09 -12.18
CA GLN A 165 10.42 -8.37 -12.70
C GLN A 165 10.32 -9.43 -11.59
N LEU A 166 11.36 -9.54 -10.75
CA LEU A 166 11.37 -10.48 -9.64
C LEU A 166 10.37 -10.16 -8.54
N LEU A 167 10.05 -8.88 -8.30
CA LEU A 167 8.98 -8.51 -7.38
C LEU A 167 7.63 -9.07 -7.85
N HIS A 168 7.33 -8.98 -9.15
CA HIS A 168 6.10 -9.53 -9.70
C HIS A 168 6.08 -11.06 -9.70
N ASP A 169 7.20 -11.70 -10.02
CA ASP A 169 7.32 -13.17 -9.95
C ASP A 169 7.11 -13.64 -8.49
N TYR A 170 7.78 -12.98 -7.54
CA TYR A 170 7.64 -13.30 -6.11
C TYR A 170 6.21 -13.10 -5.62
N ARG A 171 5.53 -12.05 -6.09
CA ARG A 171 4.11 -11.84 -5.80
C ARG A 171 3.26 -13.02 -6.28
N PHE A 172 3.47 -13.46 -7.51
CA PHE A 172 2.70 -14.58 -8.09
C PHE A 172 2.95 -15.89 -7.31
N ASP A 173 4.19 -16.14 -6.92
CA ASP A 173 4.57 -17.42 -6.30
C ASP A 173 4.33 -17.49 -4.78
N LYS A 174 4.45 -16.36 -4.07
CA LYS A 174 4.56 -16.33 -2.59
C LYS A 174 3.54 -15.44 -1.89
N VAL A 175 2.74 -14.66 -2.62
CA VAL A 175 1.75 -13.76 -2.02
C VAL A 175 0.35 -14.17 -2.45
N ASN A 176 -0.56 -14.32 -1.48
CA ASN A 176 -1.97 -14.56 -1.79
C ASN A 176 -2.59 -13.26 -2.36
N PRO A 177 -3.09 -13.25 -3.61
CA PRO A 177 -3.68 -12.06 -4.23
C PRO A 177 -4.84 -11.46 -3.43
N ALA A 178 -5.56 -12.28 -2.65
CA ALA A 178 -6.66 -11.82 -1.80
C ALA A 178 -6.21 -10.91 -0.63
N ASN A 179 -4.91 -10.88 -0.32
CA ASN A 179 -4.34 -10.02 0.72
C ASN A 179 -3.72 -8.72 0.15
N LEU A 180 -3.78 -8.52 -1.18
CA LEU A 180 -3.22 -7.34 -1.84
C LEU A 180 -4.32 -6.38 -2.26
N GLU A 181 -4.12 -5.10 -1.99
CA GLU A 181 -4.96 -4.05 -2.58
C GLU A 181 -4.68 -3.92 -4.09
N ILE A 182 -5.66 -3.43 -4.85
CA ILE A 182 -5.55 -3.23 -6.32
C ILE A 182 -4.27 -2.46 -6.66
N ASP A 183 -3.96 -1.41 -5.92
CA ASP A 183 -2.76 -0.60 -6.14
C ASP A 183 -1.45 -1.36 -5.89
N GLN A 184 -1.44 -2.33 -4.98
CA GLN A 184 -0.28 -3.19 -4.71
C GLN A 184 -0.13 -4.29 -5.78
N LEU A 185 -1.17 -4.56 -6.56
CA LEU A 185 -1.13 -5.47 -7.71
C LEU A 185 -0.51 -4.81 -8.95
N TYR A 186 -0.65 -3.50 -9.13
CA TYR A 186 -0.21 -2.84 -10.36
C TYR A 186 1.03 -1.95 -10.20
N TYR A 187 1.30 -1.41 -9.00
CA TYR A 187 2.42 -0.50 -8.79
C TYR A 187 3.58 -1.18 -8.04
N PRO A 188 4.75 -1.41 -8.68
CA PRO A 188 5.86 -2.16 -8.09
C PRO A 188 6.44 -1.54 -6.81
N LYS A 189 6.38 -0.21 -6.69
CA LYS A 189 6.78 0.53 -5.48
C LYS A 189 5.88 0.22 -4.29
N LYS A 190 4.56 0.22 -4.49
CA LYS A 190 3.59 -0.14 -3.45
C LYS A 190 3.71 -1.62 -3.08
N LEU A 191 3.96 -2.49 -4.07
CA LEU A 191 4.25 -3.90 -3.84
C LEU A 191 5.52 -4.11 -3.00
N TYR A 192 6.60 -3.38 -3.28
CA TYR A 192 7.83 -3.44 -2.49
C TYR A 192 7.58 -3.02 -1.03
N ASN A 193 6.86 -1.92 -0.81
CA ASN A 193 6.50 -1.48 0.54
C ASN A 193 5.65 -2.51 1.28
N TYR A 194 4.66 -3.13 0.62
CA TYR A 194 3.89 -4.22 1.19
C TYR A 194 4.81 -5.40 1.58
N LEU A 195 5.68 -5.83 0.67
CA LEU A 195 6.59 -6.94 0.92
C LEU A 195 7.53 -6.64 2.10
N ARG A 196 8.11 -5.44 2.17
CA ARG A 196 8.98 -5.02 3.29
C ARG A 196 8.28 -5.00 4.65
N ASN A 197 7.02 -4.58 4.69
CA ASN A 197 6.26 -4.52 5.94
C ASN A 197 5.70 -5.88 6.37
N HIS A 198 5.40 -6.79 5.44
CA HIS A 198 4.67 -8.03 5.77
C HIS A 198 5.49 -9.32 5.58
N HIS A 199 6.29 -9.41 4.52
CA HIS A 199 7.02 -10.64 4.16
C HIS A 199 8.51 -10.56 4.48
N TRP A 200 9.09 -9.36 4.43
CA TRP A 200 10.53 -9.08 4.50
C TRP A 200 10.87 -8.20 5.70
N THR A 201 10.24 -8.47 6.85
CA THR A 201 10.34 -7.65 8.07
C THR A 201 11.79 -7.51 8.58
N LYS A 202 12.64 -8.51 8.32
CA LYS A 202 14.08 -8.51 8.68
C LYS A 202 14.99 -7.99 7.57
N GLY A 203 14.44 -7.53 6.44
CA GLY A 203 15.19 -7.21 5.22
C GLY A 203 14.84 -8.13 4.05
N ILE A 204 15.36 -7.83 2.87
CA ILE A 204 15.12 -8.63 1.66
C ILE A 204 15.69 -10.05 1.85
N PRO A 205 14.92 -11.12 1.60
CA PRO A 205 15.38 -12.50 1.78
C PRO A 205 16.59 -12.83 0.91
N GLN A 206 17.52 -13.61 1.44
CA GLN A 206 18.73 -14.02 0.72
C GLN A 206 18.42 -14.84 -0.55
N GLU A 207 17.34 -15.61 -0.54
CA GLU A 207 16.87 -16.35 -1.72
C GLU A 207 16.46 -15.39 -2.85
N PHE A 208 15.76 -14.31 -2.51
CA PHE A 208 15.38 -13.28 -3.47
C PHE A 208 16.61 -12.59 -4.08
N ILE A 209 17.59 -12.25 -3.24
CA ILE A 209 18.85 -11.64 -3.67
C ILE A 209 19.65 -12.57 -4.59
N THR A 210 19.72 -13.86 -4.24
CA THR A 210 20.39 -14.87 -5.07
C THR A 210 19.74 -14.97 -6.45
N ASN A 211 18.41 -15.05 -6.50
CA ASN A 211 17.66 -15.08 -7.76
C ASN A 211 17.87 -13.80 -8.58
N TRP A 212 18.00 -12.65 -7.92
CA TRP A 212 18.24 -11.37 -8.56
C TRP A 212 19.59 -11.30 -9.27
N VAL A 213 20.66 -11.72 -8.58
CA VAL A 213 22.00 -11.78 -9.19
C VAL A 213 22.03 -12.82 -10.32
N GLN A 214 21.40 -13.99 -10.12
CA GLN A 214 21.38 -15.07 -11.12
C GLN A 214 20.60 -14.70 -12.39
N LYS A 215 19.42 -14.08 -12.28
CA LYS A 215 18.62 -13.64 -13.44
C LYS A 215 19.31 -12.56 -14.26
N LEU A 216 20.21 -11.79 -13.65
CA LEU A 216 21.01 -10.81 -14.36
C LEU A 216 22.17 -11.49 -15.10
N ASN A 217 22.87 -12.44 -14.45
CA ASN A 217 23.97 -13.19 -15.05
C ASN A 217 23.54 -14.11 -16.20
N THR A 218 22.31 -14.65 -16.18
CA THR A 218 21.80 -15.54 -17.24
C THR A 218 21.48 -14.83 -18.55
N ASN A 219 21.21 -13.52 -18.52
CA ASN A 219 20.84 -12.74 -19.70
C ASN A 219 21.99 -11.86 -20.22
N SER A 220 23.05 -11.68 -19.43
CA SER A 220 24.24 -10.91 -19.77
C SER A 220 25.32 -11.26 -18.75
N HIS A 221 26.54 -11.59 -19.19
CA HIS A 221 27.67 -11.67 -18.26
C HIS A 221 27.74 -10.37 -17.44
N LEU A 222 27.71 -10.51 -16.11
CA LEU A 222 27.83 -9.38 -15.19
C LEU A 222 29.15 -8.65 -15.48
N SER A 223 29.08 -7.38 -15.87
CA SER A 223 30.28 -6.56 -15.97
C SER A 223 30.83 -6.26 -14.57
N GLU A 224 32.10 -5.90 -14.48
CA GLU A 224 32.70 -5.49 -13.21
C GLU A 224 31.98 -4.25 -12.62
N ASN A 225 31.47 -3.36 -13.48
CA ASN A 225 30.65 -2.23 -13.06
C ASN A 225 29.31 -2.69 -12.46
N ASP A 226 28.63 -3.67 -13.07
CA ASP A 226 27.37 -4.20 -12.51
C ASP A 226 27.59 -4.85 -11.14
N ARG A 227 28.76 -5.47 -10.91
CA ARG A 227 29.13 -6.03 -9.60
C ARG A 227 29.34 -4.96 -8.55
N LEU A 228 30.03 -3.88 -8.90
CA LEU A 228 30.22 -2.73 -8.02
C LEU A 228 28.87 -2.07 -7.69
N ASP A 229 27.98 -1.95 -8.67
CA ASP A 229 26.63 -1.40 -8.47
C ASP A 229 25.79 -2.29 -7.53
N PHE A 230 25.88 -3.62 -7.65
CA PHE A 230 25.26 -4.54 -6.70
C PHE A 230 25.84 -4.36 -5.29
N GLN A 231 27.17 -4.20 -5.16
CA GLN A 231 27.80 -3.97 -3.87
C GLN A 231 27.29 -2.66 -3.23
N ILE A 232 27.18 -1.58 -4.00
CA ILE A 232 26.63 -0.29 -3.56
C ILE A 232 25.19 -0.46 -3.04
N VAL A 233 24.36 -1.23 -3.75
CA VAL A 233 22.99 -1.53 -3.34
C VAL A 233 22.96 -2.35 -2.04
N PHE A 234 23.77 -3.41 -1.94
CA PHE A 234 23.78 -4.27 -0.76
C PHE A 234 24.29 -3.54 0.48
N ASP A 235 25.32 -2.71 0.34
CA ASP A 235 25.85 -1.88 1.41
C ASP A 235 24.80 -0.89 1.92
N LYS A 236 24.08 -0.22 0.99
CA LYS A 236 23.02 0.73 1.35
C LYS A 236 21.85 0.06 2.07
N LEU A 237 21.47 -1.14 1.64
CA LEU A 237 20.37 -1.91 2.23
C LEU A 237 20.80 -2.73 3.47
N ARG A 238 22.07 -2.63 3.89
CA ARG A 238 22.67 -3.42 4.99
C ARG A 238 22.47 -4.93 4.82
N ILE A 239 22.47 -5.39 3.57
CA ILE A 239 22.41 -6.81 3.23
C ILE A 239 23.81 -7.37 3.47
N ILE A 240 23.97 -8.24 4.46
CA ILE A 240 25.22 -8.99 4.64
C ILE A 240 25.24 -10.06 3.54
N PRO A 241 26.18 -10.01 2.59
CA PRO A 241 26.26 -11.06 1.60
C PRO A 241 26.53 -12.39 2.30
N ALA A 242 25.61 -13.35 2.19
CA ALA A 242 26.00 -14.73 2.40
C ALA A 242 27.12 -15.06 1.41
N LYS A 243 27.99 -16.02 1.77
CA LYS A 243 29.20 -16.53 1.06
C LYS A 243 29.11 -16.65 -0.48
N THR A 244 27.93 -16.53 -1.08
CA THR A 244 27.64 -16.56 -2.51
C THR A 244 28.28 -15.43 -3.32
N ILE A 245 28.66 -14.27 -2.74
CA ILE A 245 29.41 -13.23 -3.47
C ILE A 245 30.90 -13.60 -3.65
N GLU A 246 31.47 -14.51 -2.84
CA GLU A 246 32.85 -14.97 -3.06
C GLU A 246 32.98 -15.78 -4.36
N ASN A 247 31.91 -16.47 -4.79
CA ASN A 247 31.86 -17.15 -6.09
C ASN A 247 31.89 -16.18 -7.29
N LEU A 248 31.69 -14.87 -7.08
CA LEU A 248 31.90 -13.87 -8.13
C LEU A 248 33.41 -13.55 -8.27
N LYS A 249 34.21 -13.63 -7.20
CA LYS A 249 35.65 -13.31 -7.29
C LYS A 249 36.50 -14.43 -7.91
N GLU A 250 35.99 -15.66 -8.03
CA GLU A 250 36.79 -16.83 -8.41
C GLU A 250 36.79 -17.26 -9.87
N ILE A 251 36.19 -16.52 -10.81
CA ILE A 251 36.45 -16.75 -12.24
C ILE A 251 37.64 -15.87 -12.66
N LYS A 252 38.82 -16.17 -12.11
CA LYS A 252 40.07 -15.72 -12.70
C LYS A 252 40.25 -16.43 -14.03
N ALA A 253 40.32 -15.62 -15.09
CA ALA A 253 40.93 -15.89 -16.40
C ALA A 253 41.53 -17.30 -16.57
N SER A 254 40.77 -18.21 -17.18
CA SER A 254 41.39 -19.31 -17.92
C SER A 254 41.32 -18.96 -19.39
N LYS A 255 42.50 -18.68 -19.95
CA LYS A 255 42.73 -18.65 -21.39
C LYS A 255 42.35 -20.02 -21.98
N GLU A 256 41.80 -19.97 -23.19
CA GLU A 256 41.59 -21.06 -24.16
C GLU A 256 42.71 -22.13 -24.22
N PRO A 257 42.46 -23.38 -24.70
CA PRO A 257 41.94 -23.59 -26.06
C PRO A 257 41.02 -24.81 -26.34
N VAL A 258 40.18 -24.62 -27.36
CA VAL A 258 39.81 -25.53 -28.48
C VAL A 258 40.41 -26.95 -28.45
N ASN A 259 39.59 -28.02 -28.31
CA ASN A 259 39.10 -28.91 -29.40
C ASN A 259 38.56 -30.29 -28.92
N LYS A 260 37.55 -30.78 -29.65
CA LYS A 260 37.11 -32.18 -29.93
C LYS A 260 36.27 -32.99 -28.93
N ASP A 261 35.05 -33.27 -29.41
CA ASP A 261 34.30 -34.54 -29.40
C ASP A 261 34.29 -35.41 -28.15
N SER A 262 33.11 -35.52 -27.53
CA SER A 262 32.56 -36.83 -27.17
C SER A 262 31.04 -36.80 -27.05
N SER A 263 30.45 -37.66 -27.87
CA SER A 263 29.08 -38.17 -27.83
C SER A 263 28.65 -38.54 -26.40
N PHE A 264 27.48 -38.03 -25.99
CA PHE A 264 26.61 -38.71 -25.05
C PHE A 264 25.15 -38.53 -25.48
N ASP A 265 24.57 -39.64 -25.95
CA ASP A 265 23.14 -39.84 -26.10
C ASP A 265 22.40 -39.56 -24.78
N ASN A 266 21.47 -38.62 -24.82
CA ASN A 266 20.36 -38.58 -23.88
C ASN A 266 19.11 -38.12 -24.63
N LYS A 267 18.29 -39.12 -25.00
CA LYS A 267 16.90 -38.95 -25.45
C LYS A 267 16.11 -38.26 -24.33
N ILE A 268 15.97 -36.93 -24.43
CA ILE A 268 14.89 -36.19 -23.80
C ILE A 268 13.97 -35.76 -24.94
N THR A 269 12.75 -36.32 -24.90
CA THR A 269 11.65 -36.06 -25.82
C THR A 269 11.37 -34.56 -25.93
N LYS A 270 11.91 -33.93 -26.98
CA LYS A 270 11.46 -32.62 -27.47
C LYS A 270 10.01 -32.76 -27.92
N LYS A 271 9.04 -32.32 -27.11
CA LYS A 271 7.76 -31.88 -27.65
C LYS A 271 8.08 -30.72 -28.59
N SER A 272 7.81 -30.91 -29.87
CA SER A 272 7.94 -29.87 -30.90
C SER A 272 7.19 -28.62 -30.45
N VAL A 273 7.91 -27.53 -30.23
CA VAL A 273 7.31 -26.22 -30.03
C VAL A 273 6.72 -25.82 -31.38
N GLU A 274 5.40 -25.98 -31.55
CA GLU A 274 4.70 -25.46 -32.72
C GLU A 274 4.87 -23.94 -32.75
N THR A 275 5.50 -23.43 -33.79
CA THR A 275 5.66 -21.99 -34.04
C THR A 275 4.31 -21.32 -34.18
N ILE A 276 4.09 -20.26 -33.37
CA ILE A 276 2.88 -19.44 -33.42
C ILE A 276 2.88 -18.68 -34.76
N PRO A 277 1.81 -18.76 -35.58
CA PRO A 277 1.72 -17.99 -36.83
C PRO A 277 1.71 -16.48 -36.56
N SER A 278 2.21 -15.70 -37.53
CA SER A 278 2.17 -14.23 -37.43
C SER A 278 0.72 -13.70 -37.45
N ILE A 279 0.45 -12.68 -36.64
CA ILE A 279 -0.85 -12.00 -36.57
C ILE A 279 -1.21 -11.32 -37.90
N GLU A 280 -0.21 -11.00 -38.74
CA GLU A 280 -0.41 -10.43 -40.07
C GLU A 280 -1.18 -11.39 -41.00
N ASN A 281 -1.04 -12.71 -40.79
CA ASN A 281 -1.87 -13.72 -41.44
C ASN A 281 -2.99 -14.17 -40.49
N PHE A 282 -3.98 -13.29 -40.30
CA PHE A 282 -5.02 -13.47 -39.28
C PHE A 282 -5.82 -14.77 -39.43
N GLN A 283 -5.99 -15.30 -40.65
CA GLN A 283 -6.69 -16.58 -40.86
C GLN A 283 -5.91 -17.77 -40.32
N GLU A 284 -4.60 -17.83 -40.56
CA GLU A 284 -3.75 -18.88 -40.00
C GLU A 284 -3.64 -18.77 -38.48
N PHE A 285 -3.51 -17.55 -37.95
CA PHE A 285 -3.48 -17.30 -36.51
C PHE A 285 -4.79 -17.72 -35.82
N LYS A 286 -5.95 -17.38 -36.41
CA LYS A 286 -7.27 -17.78 -35.90
C LYS A 286 -7.44 -19.29 -35.87
N ASN A 287 -7.05 -20.00 -36.93
CA ASN A 287 -7.15 -21.44 -37.00
C ASN A 287 -6.22 -22.13 -36.00
N TRP A 288 -5.00 -21.61 -35.81
CA TRP A 288 -4.07 -22.09 -34.80
C TRP A 288 -4.64 -21.90 -33.38
N LEU A 289 -5.26 -20.75 -33.10
CA LEU A 289 -5.86 -20.45 -31.80
C LEU A 289 -7.06 -21.37 -31.51
N LEU A 290 -7.95 -21.58 -32.48
CA LEU A 290 -9.08 -22.49 -32.35
C LEU A 290 -8.62 -23.93 -32.08
N LYS A 291 -7.60 -24.40 -32.82
CA LYS A 291 -7.02 -25.73 -32.59
C LYS A 291 -6.44 -25.88 -31.18
N LYS A 292 -5.80 -24.83 -30.65
CA LYS A 292 -5.26 -24.85 -29.27
C LYS A 292 -6.35 -24.85 -28.21
N ILE A 293 -7.47 -24.18 -28.46
CA ILE A 293 -8.64 -24.22 -27.57
C ILE A 293 -9.23 -25.64 -27.56
N ASP A 294 -9.43 -26.25 -28.73
CA ASP A 294 -9.93 -27.63 -28.83
C ASP A 294 -8.99 -28.65 -28.15
N GLU A 295 -7.67 -28.46 -28.26
CA GLU A 295 -6.69 -29.31 -27.58
C GLU A 295 -6.73 -29.15 -26.04
N LEU A 296 -7.09 -27.97 -25.54
CA LEU A 296 -7.21 -27.69 -24.10
C LEU A 296 -8.56 -28.14 -23.53
N GLU A 297 -9.63 -28.11 -24.32
CA GLU A 297 -10.96 -28.60 -23.89
C GLU A 297 -11.06 -30.13 -23.89
N ASN A 298 -10.21 -30.82 -24.67
CA ASN A 298 -10.14 -32.29 -24.71
C ASN A 298 -9.06 -32.89 -23.78
N LEU A 299 -8.53 -32.09 -22.84
CA LEU A 299 -7.53 -32.47 -21.81
C LEU A 299 -8.17 -32.55 -20.42
#